data_AF-A0AAE1W8D1-F1
#
_entry.id   AF-A0AAE1W8D1-F1
#
_cell.length_a   1.000
_cell.length_b   1.000
_cell.length_c   1.000
_cell.angle_alpha   90.00
_cell.angle_beta   90.00
_cell.angle_gamma   90.00
#
_symmetry.space_group_name_H-M   'P 1'
#
loop_
_entity.id
_entity.type
_entity.pdbx_description
1 polymer ?
#
loop_
_entity_poly.entity_id
_entity_poly.type
_entity_poly.pdbx_seq_one_letter_code
_entity_poly.pdbx_strand_id
1 'polypeptide(L)'
;MESGDKTQGQCLYKEWMRLQEQELSELLHHSLNLNNSTDTNDAEITELLEKIIQNFQDYCDNQRRLAVRHVSAFFAASWCTSLENSMSWIAGCRPSSFFNLVYALCGSNIDSRLSHFLQDGDSDFPKLSASQLSAIDKLQRRTTIEEEMLTAQMASLQQDIADMPLALIARELSPRHELNLDVKNGLEKFEEAMRSAMDDADKLRTNTAKELLTILKPVEALEYIIAAKKLRLCIQSWGIERDREHGGD
;
A
#
# COMPACT_ATOMS: atom_id res chain seq x y z
N MET A 1 6.98 24.61 11.88
CA MET A 1 6.52 23.27 12.32
C MET A 1 6.33 22.30 11.16
N GLU A 2 5.87 22.74 9.98
CA GLU A 2 5.75 21.91 8.75
C GLU A 2 7.01 21.11 8.37
N SER A 3 8.21 21.65 8.61
CA SER A 3 9.47 20.95 8.32
C SER A 3 9.66 19.69 9.17
N GLY A 4 9.18 19.66 10.43
CA GLY A 4 9.40 18.52 11.33
C GLY A 4 8.52 17.32 11.01
N ASP A 5 7.26 17.55 10.64
CA ASP A 5 6.30 16.47 10.33
C ASP A 5 6.61 15.82 8.97
N LYS A 6 7.04 16.61 7.96
CA LYS A 6 7.57 16.07 6.70
C LYS A 6 8.80 15.19 6.92
N THR A 7 9.71 15.59 7.82
CA THR A 7 10.88 14.77 8.19
C THR A 7 10.47 13.47 8.89
N GLN A 8 9.43 13.48 9.74
CA GLN A 8 8.95 12.27 10.41
C GLN A 8 8.33 11.26 9.43
N GLY A 9 7.49 11.71 8.49
CA GLY A 9 6.93 10.85 7.45
C GLY A 9 8.02 10.21 6.57
N GLN A 10 9.02 11.00 6.18
CA GLN A 10 10.17 10.50 5.42
C GLN A 10 11.00 9.48 6.21
N CYS A 11 11.26 9.72 7.51
CA CYS A 11 11.97 8.77 8.35
C CYS A 11 11.19 7.45 8.50
N LEU A 12 9.88 7.52 8.72
CA LEU A 12 9.01 6.34 8.82
C LEU A 12 9.05 5.52 7.54
N TYR A 13 8.93 6.18 6.37
CA TYR A 13 9.00 5.50 5.08
C TYR A 13 10.37 4.83 4.84
N LYS A 14 11.48 5.51 5.16
CA LYS A 14 12.82 4.92 5.03
C LYS A 14 13.00 3.68 5.90
N GLU A 15 12.54 3.74 7.15
CA GLU A 15 12.61 2.61 8.06
C GLU A 15 11.74 1.45 7.58
N TRP A 16 10.55 1.76 7.06
CA TRP A 16 9.68 0.76 6.44
C TRP A 16 10.35 0.05 5.26
N MET A 17 10.99 0.80 4.35
CA MET A 17 11.66 0.20 3.20
C MET A 17 12.85 -0.68 3.62
N ARG A 18 13.64 -0.23 4.60
CA ARG A 18 14.70 -1.05 5.21
C ARG A 18 14.16 -2.33 5.83
N LEU A 19 13.02 -2.26 6.50
CA LEU A 19 12.35 -3.42 7.07
C LEU A 19 11.89 -4.39 5.97
N GLN A 20 11.35 -3.88 4.85
CA GLN A 20 10.97 -4.74 3.71
C GLN A 20 12.16 -5.52 3.14
N GLU A 21 13.34 -4.89 3.01
CA GLU A 21 14.57 -5.55 2.55
C GLU A 21 15.06 -6.63 3.55
N GLN A 22 15.02 -6.31 4.84
CA GLN A 22 15.43 -7.24 5.90
C GLN A 22 14.51 -8.47 5.93
N GLU A 23 13.19 -8.26 5.93
CA GLU A 23 12.21 -9.33 5.94
C GLU A 23 12.29 -10.18 4.66
N LEU A 24 12.52 -9.55 3.49
CA LEU A 24 12.73 -10.30 2.25
C LEU A 24 13.95 -11.22 2.34
N SER A 25 15.05 -10.75 2.93
CA SER A 25 16.26 -11.56 3.13
C SER A 25 16.00 -12.74 4.08
N GLU A 26 15.27 -12.52 5.17
CA GLU A 26 14.84 -13.55 6.13
C GLU A 26 13.95 -14.61 5.45
N LEU A 27 12.95 -14.18 4.67
CA LEU A 27 12.05 -15.06 3.93
C LEU A 27 12.77 -15.91 2.88
N LEU A 28 13.69 -15.31 2.12
CA LEU A 28 14.48 -16.04 1.11
C LEU A 28 15.37 -17.10 1.76
N HIS A 29 15.99 -16.79 2.91
CA HIS A 29 16.77 -17.77 3.65
C HIS A 29 15.90 -18.94 4.14
N HIS A 30 14.69 -18.67 4.63
CA HIS A 30 13.73 -19.71 5.00
C HIS A 30 13.29 -20.56 3.79
N SER A 31 12.95 -19.95 2.65
CA SER A 31 12.58 -20.66 1.41
C SER A 31 13.71 -21.58 0.93
N LEU A 32 14.98 -21.12 0.96
CA LEU A 32 16.14 -21.95 0.62
C LEU A 32 16.32 -23.14 1.57
N ASN A 33 16.09 -22.96 2.87
CA ASN A 33 16.21 -24.04 3.84
C ASN A 33 15.10 -25.10 3.69
N LEU A 34 13.89 -24.69 3.32
CA LEU A 34 12.79 -25.61 3.01
C LEU A 34 13.13 -26.52 1.82
N ASN A 35 13.84 -26.01 0.81
CA ASN A 35 14.27 -26.84 -0.32
C ASN A 35 15.35 -27.88 0.06
N ASN A 36 16.08 -27.65 1.16
CA ASN A 36 17.17 -28.52 1.62
C ASN A 36 16.76 -29.49 2.75
N SER A 37 15.60 -29.28 3.38
CA SER A 37 15.10 -30.08 4.51
C SER A 37 13.86 -30.88 4.09
N THR A 38 13.76 -32.13 4.51
CA THR A 38 12.55 -32.96 4.30
C THR A 38 11.41 -32.64 5.29
N ASP A 39 11.71 -31.92 6.37
CA ASP A 39 10.72 -31.52 7.38
C ASP A 39 10.32 -30.06 7.15
N THR A 40 9.11 -29.84 6.64
CA THR A 40 8.48 -28.52 6.55
C THR A 40 8.00 -28.11 7.95
N ASN A 41 8.63 -27.11 8.55
CA ASN A 41 8.14 -26.55 9.82
C ASN A 41 7.10 -25.45 9.56
N ASP A 42 5.87 -25.87 9.26
CA ASP A 42 4.73 -24.97 9.04
C ASP A 42 4.50 -23.99 10.21
N ALA A 43 4.85 -24.38 11.44
CA ALA A 43 4.72 -23.52 12.61
C ALA A 43 5.70 -22.34 12.59
N GLU A 44 6.96 -22.58 12.22
CA GLU A 44 7.96 -21.51 12.05
C GLU A 44 7.57 -20.55 10.92
N ILE A 45 7.07 -21.08 9.80
CA ILE A 45 6.59 -20.24 8.69
C ILE A 45 5.41 -19.37 9.15
N THR A 46 4.48 -19.96 9.90
CA THR A 46 3.31 -19.25 10.41
C THR A 46 3.72 -18.12 11.36
N GLU A 47 4.65 -18.37 12.29
CA GLU A 47 5.17 -17.34 13.21
C GLU A 47 5.85 -16.18 12.45
N LEU A 48 6.64 -16.50 11.42
CA LEU A 48 7.28 -15.50 10.57
C LEU A 48 6.25 -14.65 9.80
N LEU A 49 5.21 -15.28 9.25
CA LEU A 49 4.14 -14.58 8.53
C LEU A 49 3.32 -13.68 9.47
N GLU A 50 3.03 -14.14 10.68
CA GLU A 50 2.34 -13.36 11.71
C GLU A 50 3.16 -12.12 12.10
N LYS A 51 4.47 -12.27 12.30
CA LYS A 51 5.40 -11.15 12.54
C LYS A 51 5.37 -10.12 11.41
N ILE A 52 5.42 -10.56 10.15
CA ILE A 52 5.41 -9.66 8.99
C ILE A 52 4.07 -8.91 8.88
N ILE A 53 2.96 -9.60 9.13
CA ILE A 53 1.64 -8.96 9.16
C ILE A 53 1.56 -7.94 10.28
N GLN A 54 2.07 -8.26 11.48
CA GLN A 54 2.10 -7.32 12.59
C GLN A 54 2.93 -6.07 12.23
N ASN A 55 4.09 -6.25 11.62
CA ASN A 55 4.92 -5.13 11.15
C ASN A 55 4.21 -4.26 10.11
N PHE A 56 3.41 -4.86 9.21
CA PHE A 56 2.59 -4.11 8.26
C PHE A 56 1.50 -3.29 8.96
N GLN A 57 0.85 -3.86 9.99
CA GLN A 57 -0.13 -3.12 10.79
C GLN A 57 0.53 -1.97 11.57
N ASP A 58 1.67 -2.23 12.20
CA ASP A 58 2.41 -1.22 12.96
C ASP A 58 2.83 -0.04 12.05
N TYR A 59 3.17 -0.32 10.79
CA TYR A 59 3.43 0.72 9.79
C TYR A 59 2.19 1.57 9.52
N CYS A 60 1.04 0.97 9.23
CA CYS A 60 -0.23 1.68 9.03
C CYS A 60 -0.62 2.51 10.27
N ASP A 61 -0.50 1.95 11.46
CA ASP A 61 -0.82 2.64 12.72
C ASP A 61 0.11 3.84 12.97
N ASN A 62 1.40 3.71 12.65
CA ASN A 62 2.34 4.82 12.71
C ASN A 62 2.02 5.92 11.68
N GLN A 63 1.62 5.55 10.45
CA GLN A 63 1.16 6.51 9.46
C GLN A 63 -0.09 7.25 9.97
N ARG A 64 -1.09 6.54 10.50
CA ARG A 64 -2.30 7.12 11.11
C ARG A 64 -1.95 8.14 12.19
N ARG A 65 -1.02 7.80 13.09
CA ARG A 65 -0.57 8.68 14.17
C ARG A 65 0.06 9.98 13.65
N LEU A 66 0.85 9.91 12.58
CA LEU A 66 1.46 11.08 11.95
C LEU A 66 0.45 11.89 11.12
N ALA A 67 -0.54 11.23 10.51
CA ALA A 67 -1.58 11.86 9.69
C ALA A 67 -2.48 12.82 10.49
N VAL A 68 -2.58 12.66 11.82
CA VAL A 68 -3.31 13.59 12.71
C VAL A 68 -2.86 15.05 12.51
N ARG A 69 -1.57 15.27 12.24
CA ARG A 69 -1.02 16.62 12.07
C ARG A 69 -1.10 17.13 10.65
N HIS A 70 -0.89 16.25 9.66
CA HIS A 70 -0.74 16.65 8.26
C HIS A 70 -1.05 15.48 7.31
N VAL A 71 -2.33 15.14 7.18
CA VAL A 71 -2.80 14.00 6.38
C VAL A 71 -2.52 14.15 4.89
N SER A 72 -2.58 15.37 4.35
CA SER A 72 -2.39 15.63 2.92
C SER A 72 -1.01 15.21 2.41
N ALA A 73 0.03 15.26 3.26
CA ALA A 73 1.36 14.75 2.90
C ALA A 73 1.38 13.23 2.66
N PHE A 74 0.45 12.46 3.21
CA PHE A 74 0.40 11.02 2.95
C PHE A 74 -0.27 10.67 1.62
N PHE A 75 -1.11 11.58 1.10
CA PHE A 75 -1.75 11.43 -0.21
C PHE A 75 -0.87 11.91 -1.36
N ALA A 76 0.07 12.82 -1.08
CA ALA A 76 1.08 13.30 -2.03
C ALA A 76 2.46 13.29 -1.35
N ALA A 77 2.95 12.09 -1.06
CA ALA A 77 4.16 11.88 -0.28
C ALA A 77 5.40 12.35 -1.04
N SER A 78 6.01 13.45 -0.57
CA SER A 78 7.24 13.99 -1.15
C SER A 78 8.47 13.09 -0.96
N TRP A 79 8.34 12.04 -0.14
CA TRP A 79 9.38 11.04 0.09
C TRP A 79 9.20 9.78 -0.76
N CYS A 80 8.09 9.66 -1.49
CA CYS A 80 7.87 8.63 -2.49
C CYS A 80 8.27 9.14 -3.88
N THR A 81 8.65 8.23 -4.76
CA THR A 81 8.92 8.53 -6.17
C THR A 81 7.64 8.96 -6.91
N SER A 82 7.79 9.62 -8.07
CA SER A 82 6.62 9.99 -8.89
C SER A 82 5.81 8.75 -9.30
N LEU A 83 6.50 7.65 -9.61
CA LEU A 83 5.88 6.36 -9.94
C LEU A 83 5.05 5.81 -8.76
N GLU A 84 5.62 5.75 -7.56
CA GLU A 84 4.91 5.29 -6.36
C GLU A 84 3.67 6.16 -6.08
N ASN A 85 3.80 7.48 -6.17
CA ASN A 85 2.67 8.39 -5.96
C ASN A 85 1.57 8.18 -7.00
N SER A 86 1.92 7.96 -8.27
CA SER A 86 0.93 7.72 -9.34
C SER A 86 0.13 6.41 -9.18
N MET A 87 0.67 5.45 -8.44
CA MET A 87 0.01 4.16 -8.16
C MET A 87 -0.69 4.13 -6.79
N SER A 88 -0.58 5.22 -6.02
CA SER A 88 -1.18 5.32 -4.70
C SER A 88 -2.70 5.46 -4.79
N TRP A 89 -3.42 4.65 -4.02
CA TRP A 89 -4.85 4.72 -3.80
C TRP A 89 -5.07 5.03 -2.33
N ILE A 90 -5.64 6.19 -1.97
CA ILE A 90 -5.91 6.59 -0.57
C ILE A 90 -4.71 6.32 0.36
N ALA A 91 -3.63 7.09 0.17
CA ALA A 91 -2.40 7.07 0.97
C ALA A 91 -1.64 5.72 1.04
N GLY A 92 -1.93 4.77 0.15
CA GLY A 92 -1.27 3.47 0.13
C GLY A 92 -1.57 2.66 -1.14
N CYS A 93 -1.36 1.34 -1.11
CA CYS A 93 -1.70 0.49 -2.24
C CYS A 93 -3.21 0.21 -2.30
N ARG A 94 -3.72 -0.13 -3.48
CA ARG A 94 -5.09 -0.63 -3.62
C ARG A 94 -5.14 -2.14 -3.27
N PRO A 95 -5.94 -2.59 -2.29
CA PRO A 95 -6.00 -4.00 -1.86
C PRO A 95 -6.25 -5.02 -2.98
N SER A 96 -6.96 -4.66 -4.05
CA SER A 96 -7.22 -5.53 -5.19
C SER A 96 -5.95 -5.92 -5.95
N SER A 97 -4.86 -5.15 -5.79
CA SER A 97 -3.55 -5.53 -6.31
C SER A 97 -2.99 -6.81 -5.66
N PHE A 98 -3.41 -7.15 -4.45
CA PHE A 98 -3.00 -8.38 -3.76
C PHE A 98 -3.47 -9.62 -4.53
N PHE A 99 -4.72 -9.62 -5.01
CA PHE A 99 -5.26 -10.73 -5.80
C PHE A 99 -4.65 -10.81 -7.19
N ASN A 100 -4.38 -9.66 -7.82
CA ASN A 100 -3.69 -9.63 -9.12
C ASN A 100 -2.32 -10.30 -9.03
N LEU A 101 -1.59 -10.09 -7.94
CA LEU A 101 -0.34 -10.79 -7.69
C LEU A 101 -0.55 -12.31 -7.52
N VAL A 102 -1.55 -12.74 -6.75
CA VAL A 102 -1.87 -14.17 -6.62
C VAL A 102 -2.14 -14.80 -7.98
N TYR A 103 -2.98 -14.19 -8.81
CA TYR A 103 -3.32 -14.74 -10.13
C TYR A 103 -2.14 -14.74 -11.10
N ALA A 104 -1.25 -13.75 -10.98
CA ALA A 104 -0.01 -13.70 -11.78
C ALA A 104 0.92 -14.85 -11.39
N LEU A 105 1.08 -15.11 -10.10
CA LEU A 105 1.89 -16.22 -9.58
C LEU A 105 1.27 -17.58 -9.94
N CYS A 106 -0.05 -17.72 -9.93
CA CYS A 106 -0.74 -18.97 -10.26
C CYS A 106 -0.79 -19.30 -11.76
N GLY A 107 -0.23 -18.46 -12.63
CA GLY A 107 -0.26 -18.64 -14.09
C GLY A 107 -1.66 -18.52 -14.73
N SER A 108 -2.66 -18.05 -13.97
CA SER A 108 -4.02 -17.86 -14.46
C SER A 108 -4.12 -16.54 -15.25
N ASN A 109 -3.84 -16.60 -16.55
CA ASN A 109 -4.16 -15.57 -17.57
C ASN A 109 -3.97 -14.10 -17.14
N ILE A 110 -2.74 -13.72 -16.79
CA ILE A 110 -2.32 -12.34 -16.78
C ILE A 110 -1.31 -12.13 -17.92
N ASP A 111 -1.53 -11.04 -18.68
CA ASP A 111 -0.76 -10.57 -19.84
C ASP A 111 0.73 -10.93 -19.74
N SER A 112 1.32 -11.49 -20.80
CA SER A 112 2.72 -11.95 -20.89
C SER A 112 3.77 -10.87 -20.57
N ARG A 113 3.32 -9.63 -20.36
CA ARG A 113 4.10 -8.52 -19.83
C ARG A 113 4.47 -8.74 -18.36
N LEU A 114 3.55 -9.25 -17.52
CA LEU A 114 3.81 -9.45 -16.08
C LEU A 114 4.82 -10.57 -15.79
N SER A 115 4.83 -11.63 -16.60
CA SER A 115 5.83 -12.70 -16.56
C SER A 115 7.25 -12.22 -16.87
N HIS A 116 7.42 -11.15 -17.65
CA HIS A 116 8.74 -10.55 -17.90
C HIS A 116 9.29 -9.81 -16.67
N PHE A 117 8.44 -9.33 -15.75
CA PHE A 117 8.90 -8.65 -14.53
C PHE A 117 9.38 -9.63 -13.45
N LEU A 118 9.02 -10.91 -13.56
CA LEU A 118 9.43 -11.98 -12.65
C LEU A 118 10.61 -12.80 -13.22
N GLN A 119 11.32 -12.25 -14.22
CA GLN A 119 12.30 -12.95 -15.08
C GLN A 119 13.46 -13.69 -14.41
N ASP A 120 13.69 -13.49 -13.11
CA ASP A 120 14.74 -14.18 -12.34
C ASP A 120 14.24 -15.41 -11.56
N GLY A 121 13.00 -15.85 -11.76
CA GLY A 121 12.51 -17.08 -11.17
C GLY A 121 11.64 -17.86 -12.13
N ASP A 122 12.03 -19.10 -12.42
CA ASP A 122 11.08 -20.15 -12.76
C ASP A 122 10.16 -20.30 -11.54
N SER A 123 9.13 -19.45 -11.45
CA SER A 123 8.27 -19.41 -10.27
C SER A 123 7.32 -20.58 -10.36
N ASP A 124 7.78 -21.73 -9.87
CA ASP A 124 6.95 -22.88 -9.47
C ASP A 124 6.08 -22.48 -8.27
N PHE A 125 5.29 -21.41 -8.41
CA PHE A 125 4.34 -21.03 -7.38
C PHE A 125 3.35 -22.19 -7.20
N PRO A 126 3.07 -22.64 -5.96
CA PRO A 126 2.26 -23.83 -5.78
C PRO A 126 0.86 -23.64 -6.36
N LYS A 127 0.39 -24.67 -7.06
CA LYS A 127 -0.95 -24.64 -7.67
C LYS A 127 -2.03 -24.60 -6.60
N LEU A 128 -2.76 -23.49 -6.53
CA LEU A 128 -3.87 -23.33 -5.60
C LEU A 128 -5.01 -24.30 -5.90
N SER A 129 -5.63 -24.81 -4.83
CA SER A 129 -6.82 -25.67 -4.93
C SER A 129 -8.05 -24.88 -5.37
N ALA A 130 -9.06 -25.57 -5.93
CA ALA A 130 -10.33 -24.95 -6.32
C ALA A 130 -11.05 -24.27 -5.15
N SER A 131 -10.95 -24.84 -3.93
CA SER A 131 -11.48 -24.23 -2.71
C SER A 131 -10.77 -22.94 -2.33
N GLN A 132 -9.44 -22.89 -2.46
CA GLN A 132 -8.65 -21.67 -2.20
C GLN A 132 -8.99 -20.59 -3.22
N LEU A 133 -9.04 -20.94 -4.52
CA LEU A 133 -9.44 -20.00 -5.58
C LEU A 133 -10.86 -19.45 -5.36
N SER A 134 -11.81 -20.30 -4.95
CA SER A 134 -13.17 -19.84 -4.62
C SER A 134 -13.20 -18.92 -3.39
N ALA A 135 -12.38 -19.19 -2.38
CA ALA A 135 -12.26 -18.33 -1.20
C ALA A 135 -11.63 -16.98 -1.55
N ILE A 136 -10.59 -16.99 -2.40
CA ILE A 136 -9.92 -15.79 -2.91
C ILE A 136 -10.88 -14.94 -3.75
N ASP A 137 -11.65 -15.54 -4.67
CA ASP A 137 -12.66 -14.82 -5.47
C ASP A 137 -13.73 -14.15 -4.59
N LYS A 138 -14.20 -14.85 -3.53
CA LYS A 138 -15.14 -14.27 -2.56
C LYS A 138 -14.54 -13.11 -1.80
N LEU A 139 -13.30 -13.25 -1.34
CA LEU A 139 -12.58 -12.19 -0.64
C LEU A 139 -12.37 -10.98 -1.56
N GLN A 140 -11.92 -11.21 -2.80
CA GLN A 140 -11.74 -10.16 -3.80
C GLN A 140 -13.02 -9.37 -4.04
N ARG A 141 -14.16 -10.04 -4.25
CA ARG A 141 -15.44 -9.35 -4.48
C ARG A 141 -15.83 -8.46 -3.30
N ARG A 142 -15.70 -8.94 -2.07
CA ARG A 142 -15.94 -8.14 -0.86
C ARG A 142 -15.02 -6.93 -0.81
N THR A 143 -13.72 -7.15 -0.96
CA THR A 143 -12.70 -6.09 -0.95
C THR A 143 -12.97 -5.04 -2.03
N THR A 144 -13.28 -5.45 -3.26
CA THR A 144 -13.57 -4.51 -4.37
C THR A 144 -14.80 -3.65 -4.11
N ILE A 145 -15.86 -4.19 -3.50
CA ILE A 145 -17.03 -3.40 -3.11
C ILE A 145 -16.63 -2.32 -2.09
N GLU A 146 -15.86 -2.68 -1.07
CA GLU A 146 -15.38 -1.71 -0.06
C GLU A 146 -14.43 -0.66 -0.67
N GLU A 147 -13.57 -1.05 -1.62
CA GLU A 147 -12.74 -0.11 -2.38
C GLU A 147 -13.57 0.89 -3.18
N GLU A 148 -14.63 0.43 -3.86
CA GLU A 148 -15.53 1.29 -4.63
C GLU A 148 -16.26 2.28 -3.73
N MET A 149 -16.71 1.83 -2.56
CA MET A 149 -17.34 2.70 -1.56
C MET A 149 -16.38 3.79 -1.07
N LEU A 150 -15.16 3.42 -0.68
CA LEU A 150 -14.12 4.37 -0.23
C LEU A 150 -13.71 5.34 -1.35
N THR A 151 -13.62 4.84 -2.59
CA THR A 151 -13.29 5.67 -3.76
C THR A 151 -14.39 6.69 -4.03
N ALA A 152 -15.66 6.29 -3.97
CA ALA A 152 -16.80 7.20 -4.17
C ALA A 152 -16.89 8.25 -3.05
N GLN A 153 -16.61 7.86 -1.80
CA GLN A 153 -16.50 8.79 -0.68
C GLN A 153 -15.39 9.81 -0.91
N MET A 154 -14.19 9.37 -1.28
CA MET A 154 -13.07 10.27 -1.54
C MET A 154 -13.35 11.23 -2.72
N ALA A 155 -13.99 10.75 -3.78
CA ALA A 155 -14.41 11.60 -4.90
C ALA A 155 -15.43 12.65 -4.48
N SER A 156 -16.39 12.30 -3.63
CA SER A 156 -17.37 13.24 -3.08
C SER A 156 -16.68 14.31 -2.22
N LEU A 157 -15.74 13.92 -1.36
CA LEU A 157 -14.96 14.87 -0.56
C LEU A 157 -14.15 15.85 -1.41
N GLN A 158 -13.55 15.36 -2.50
CA GLN A 158 -12.81 16.19 -3.45
C GLN A 158 -13.72 17.17 -4.20
N GLN A 159 -14.93 16.74 -4.54
CA GLN A 159 -15.93 17.62 -5.14
C GLN A 159 -16.38 18.70 -4.15
N ASP A 160 -16.73 18.32 -2.92
CA ASP A 160 -17.21 19.26 -1.88
C ASP A 160 -16.20 20.38 -1.58
N ILE A 161 -14.90 20.04 -1.48
CA ILE A 161 -13.85 21.04 -1.23
C ILE A 161 -13.58 21.92 -2.46
N ALA A 162 -13.72 21.38 -3.68
CA ALA A 162 -13.55 22.13 -4.91
C ALA A 162 -14.74 23.07 -5.20
N ASP A 163 -15.95 22.66 -4.80
CA ASP A 163 -17.18 23.44 -4.91
C ASP A 163 -17.29 24.52 -3.82
N MET A 164 -16.40 24.53 -2.82
CA MET A 164 -16.26 25.69 -1.95
C MET A 164 -15.98 26.92 -2.83
N PRO A 165 -16.53 28.10 -2.49
CA PRO A 165 -16.39 29.27 -3.33
C PRO A 165 -15.00 29.90 -3.15
N LEU A 166 -13.93 29.11 -3.31
CA LEU A 166 -12.53 29.49 -3.25
C LEU A 166 -12.27 30.71 -4.14
N ALA A 167 -12.96 30.82 -5.28
CA ALA A 167 -12.93 31.99 -6.16
C ALA A 167 -13.57 33.25 -5.57
N LEU A 168 -14.69 33.14 -4.83
CA LEU A 168 -15.30 34.29 -4.14
C LEU A 168 -14.46 34.72 -2.94
N ILE A 169 -13.87 33.75 -2.24
CA ILE A 169 -13.01 34.00 -1.10
C ILE A 169 -11.70 34.65 -1.58
N ALA A 170 -11.08 34.15 -2.66
CA ALA A 170 -9.90 34.77 -3.28
C ALA A 170 -10.13 36.21 -3.74
N ARG A 171 -11.36 36.55 -4.15
CA ARG A 171 -11.77 37.91 -4.54
C ARG A 171 -11.87 38.87 -3.34
N GLU A 172 -12.18 38.36 -2.16
CA GLU A 172 -12.38 39.15 -0.92
C GLU A 172 -11.12 39.23 -0.04
N LEU A 173 -10.05 38.50 -0.39
CA LEU A 173 -8.77 38.58 0.30
C LEU A 173 -8.07 39.93 0.02
N SER A 174 -7.77 40.66 1.10
CA SER A 174 -6.78 41.72 1.09
C SER A 174 -5.38 41.16 0.71
N PRO A 175 -4.39 41.99 0.32
CA PRO A 175 -3.09 41.52 -0.21
C PRO A 175 -2.30 40.57 0.70
N ARG A 176 -2.68 40.47 1.97
CA ARG A 176 -2.14 39.52 2.94
C ARG A 176 -2.98 38.25 2.85
N HIS A 177 -2.38 37.18 2.35
CA HIS A 177 -2.97 35.86 2.11
C HIS A 177 -3.42 35.13 3.40
N GLU A 178 -4.10 35.81 4.33
CA GLU A 178 -4.65 35.20 5.53
C GLU A 178 -5.94 34.48 5.18
N LEU A 179 -5.99 33.16 5.36
CA LEU A 179 -7.17 32.36 5.11
C LEU A 179 -8.35 32.90 5.93
N ASN A 180 -9.47 33.18 5.26
CA ASN A 180 -10.73 33.46 5.94
C ASN A 180 -11.07 32.27 6.87
N LEU A 181 -11.61 32.54 8.06
CA LEU A 181 -12.01 31.54 9.05
C LEU A 181 -12.89 30.43 8.44
N ASP A 182 -13.78 30.78 7.50
CA ASP A 182 -14.65 29.80 6.82
C ASP A 182 -13.85 28.83 5.94
N VAL A 183 -12.81 29.31 5.24
CA VAL A 183 -11.88 28.46 4.47
C VAL A 183 -11.11 27.54 5.39
N LYS A 184 -10.59 28.10 6.48
CA LYS A 184 -9.83 27.32 7.46
C LYS A 184 -10.68 26.19 8.03
N ASN A 185 -11.91 26.47 8.45
CA ASN A 185 -12.85 25.47 8.93
C ASN A 185 -13.18 24.42 7.85
N GLY A 186 -13.32 24.84 6.59
CA GLY A 186 -13.54 23.95 5.46
C GLY A 186 -12.37 22.98 5.23
N LEU A 187 -11.14 23.50 5.24
CA LEU A 187 -9.91 22.71 5.10
C LEU A 187 -9.74 21.73 6.27
N GLU A 188 -10.00 22.16 7.52
CA GLU A 188 -9.91 21.30 8.70
C GLU A 188 -10.89 20.11 8.62
N LYS A 189 -12.13 20.35 8.18
CA LYS A 189 -13.12 19.27 7.95
C LYS A 189 -12.71 18.33 6.82
N PHE A 190 -12.16 18.88 5.74
CA PHE A 190 -11.65 18.08 4.62
C PHE A 190 -10.50 17.18 5.07
N GLU A 191 -9.54 17.71 5.84
CA GLU A 191 -8.46 16.93 6.42
C GLU A 191 -8.96 15.86 7.40
N GLU A 192 -9.99 16.15 8.20
CA GLU A 192 -10.60 15.15 9.07
C GLU A 192 -11.22 13.99 8.29
N ALA A 193 -11.94 14.30 7.21
CA ALA A 193 -12.51 13.29 6.33
C ALA A 193 -11.43 12.48 5.60
N MET A 194 -10.34 13.12 5.16
CA MET A 194 -9.18 12.44 4.59
C MET A 194 -8.52 11.47 5.60
N ARG A 195 -8.42 11.85 6.88
CA ARG A 195 -7.89 10.98 7.93
C ARG A 195 -8.79 9.76 8.12
N SER A 196 -10.10 9.94 8.13
CA SER A 196 -11.05 8.83 8.21
C SER A 196 -10.94 7.90 7.02
N ALA A 197 -10.88 8.43 5.80
CA ALA A 197 -10.75 7.64 4.59
C ALA A 197 -9.43 6.85 4.56
N MET A 198 -8.33 7.47 4.98
CA MET A 198 -7.03 6.79 5.13
C MET A 198 -7.11 5.66 6.16
N ASP A 199 -7.72 5.91 7.32
CA ASP A 199 -7.90 4.90 8.36
C ASP A 199 -8.69 3.68 7.86
N ASP A 200 -9.82 3.92 7.19
CA ASP A 200 -10.66 2.85 6.69
C ASP A 200 -9.99 2.09 5.53
N ALA A 201 -9.23 2.78 4.68
CA ALA A 201 -8.41 2.14 3.64
C ALA A 201 -7.30 1.26 4.25
N ASP A 202 -6.63 1.71 5.32
CA ASP A 202 -5.61 0.92 6.01
C ASP A 202 -6.19 -0.30 6.73
N LYS A 203 -7.38 -0.19 7.34
CA LYS A 203 -8.12 -1.35 7.86
C LYS A 203 -8.43 -2.34 6.75
N LEU A 204 -8.92 -1.86 5.60
CA LEU A 204 -9.23 -2.74 4.46
C LEU A 204 -7.97 -3.47 3.95
N ARG A 205 -6.83 -2.76 3.83
CA ARG A 205 -5.54 -3.36 3.43
C ARG A 205 -5.10 -4.46 4.40
N THR A 206 -5.05 -4.13 5.69
CA THR A 206 -4.53 -5.04 6.71
C THR A 206 -5.44 -6.25 6.90
N ASN A 207 -6.76 -6.07 6.89
CA ASN A 207 -7.73 -7.17 6.96
C ASN A 207 -7.67 -8.05 5.70
N THR A 208 -7.59 -7.45 4.51
CA THR A 208 -7.49 -8.21 3.26
C THR A 208 -6.21 -9.04 3.23
N ALA A 209 -5.06 -8.47 3.62
CA ALA A 209 -3.81 -9.20 3.69
C ALA A 209 -3.90 -10.38 4.67
N LYS A 210 -4.47 -10.17 5.86
CA LYS A 210 -4.70 -11.22 6.85
C LYS A 210 -5.60 -12.34 6.34
N GLU A 211 -6.78 -12.00 5.82
CA GLU A 211 -7.73 -12.98 5.28
C GLU A 211 -7.12 -13.73 4.08
N LEU A 212 -6.29 -13.08 3.26
CA LEU A 212 -5.61 -13.74 2.16
C LEU A 212 -4.60 -14.78 2.66
N LEU A 213 -3.76 -14.43 3.63
CA LEU A 213 -2.76 -15.36 4.16
C LEU A 213 -3.36 -16.54 4.93
N THR A 214 -4.58 -16.41 5.47
CA THR A 214 -5.28 -17.56 6.09
C THR A 214 -5.90 -18.51 5.07
N ILE A 215 -6.13 -18.06 3.83
CA ILE A 215 -6.59 -18.93 2.73
C ILE A 215 -5.42 -19.73 2.15
N LEU A 216 -4.24 -19.11 2.08
CA LEU A 216 -3.02 -19.76 1.58
C LEU A 216 -2.46 -20.72 2.63
N LYS A 217 -1.86 -21.83 2.18
CA LYS A 217 -1.06 -22.69 3.07
C LYS A 217 0.23 -21.96 3.47
N PRO A 218 0.89 -22.35 4.57
CA PRO A 218 2.10 -21.66 5.04
C PRO A 218 3.15 -21.43 3.95
N VAL A 219 3.50 -22.46 3.17
CA VAL A 219 4.47 -22.34 2.07
C VAL A 219 3.97 -21.44 0.92
N GLU A 220 2.69 -21.52 0.56
CA GLU A 220 2.09 -20.65 -0.48
C GLU A 220 2.09 -19.18 -0.04
N ALA A 221 1.78 -18.93 1.24
CA ALA A 221 1.81 -17.62 1.87
C ALA A 221 3.23 -17.04 1.93
N LEU A 222 4.23 -17.88 2.25
CA LEU A 222 5.64 -17.52 2.24
C LEU A 222 6.07 -17.01 0.85
N GLU A 223 5.83 -17.82 -0.19
CA GLU A 223 6.19 -17.47 -1.58
C GLU A 223 5.43 -16.24 -2.08
N TYR A 224 4.16 -16.10 -1.71
CA TYR A 224 3.36 -14.92 -2.02
C TYR A 224 3.97 -13.65 -1.40
N ILE A 225 4.36 -13.67 -0.12
CA ILE A 225 4.94 -12.51 0.55
C ILE A 225 6.33 -12.18 -0.02
N ILE A 226 7.14 -13.18 -0.38
CA ILE A 226 8.41 -12.96 -1.09
C ILE A 226 8.16 -12.19 -2.38
N ALA A 227 7.22 -12.63 -3.21
CA ALA A 227 6.87 -11.97 -4.45
C ALA A 227 6.33 -10.54 -4.22
N ALA A 228 5.48 -10.35 -3.20
CA ALA A 228 4.93 -9.04 -2.86
C ALA A 228 6.02 -8.04 -2.45
N LYS A 229 6.99 -8.48 -1.63
CA LYS A 229 8.12 -7.64 -1.21
C LYS A 229 9.06 -7.32 -2.37
N LYS A 230 9.38 -8.31 -3.22
CA LYS A 230 10.14 -8.08 -4.45
C LYS A 230 9.47 -7.02 -5.32
N LEU A 231 8.18 -7.17 -5.59
CA LEU A 231 7.42 -6.20 -6.39
C LEU A 231 7.47 -4.79 -5.78
N ARG A 232 7.30 -4.67 -4.45
CA ARG A 232 7.38 -3.38 -3.75
C ARG A 232 8.75 -2.71 -3.92
N LEU A 233 9.84 -3.46 -3.75
CA LEU A 233 11.21 -2.95 -3.89
C LEU A 233 11.54 -2.60 -5.34
N CYS A 234 11.06 -3.40 -6.30
CA CYS A 234 11.19 -3.12 -7.74
C CYS A 234 10.50 -1.82 -8.12
N ILE A 235 9.25 -1.61 -7.67
CA ILE A 235 8.50 -0.37 -7.91
C ILE A 235 9.29 0.86 -7.43
N GLN A 236 9.87 0.78 -6.23
CA GLN A 236 10.69 1.88 -5.71
C GLN A 236 11.93 2.10 -6.59
N SER A 237 12.65 1.03 -6.92
CA SER A 237 13.87 1.10 -7.73
C SER A 237 13.61 1.70 -9.12
N TRP A 238 12.53 1.26 -9.78
CA TRP A 238 12.09 1.82 -11.06
C TRP A 238 11.66 3.28 -10.93
N GLY A 239 10.97 3.64 -9.85
CA GLY A 239 10.58 5.02 -9.58
C GLY A 239 11.79 5.94 -9.46
N ILE A 240 12.81 5.51 -8.70
CA ILE A 240 14.06 6.27 -8.52
C ILE A 240 14.76 6.46 -9.86
N GLU A 241 14.86 5.41 -10.68
CA GLU A 241 15.52 5.49 -11.97
C GLU A 241 14.77 6.43 -12.92
N ARG A 242 13.45 6.29 -13.00
CA ARG A 242 12.61 7.14 -13.86
C ARG A 242 12.66 8.61 -13.45
N ASP A 243 12.62 8.89 -12.16
CA ASP A 243 12.73 10.26 -11.63
C ASP A 243 14.11 10.86 -11.95
N ARG A 244 15.19 10.06 -12.01
CA ARG A 244 16.51 10.53 -12.48
C ARG A 244 16.55 10.80 -13.97
N GLU A 245 15.97 9.91 -14.79
CA GLU A 245 15.95 10.05 -16.25
C GLU A 245 15.12 11.26 -16.72
N HIS A 246 14.02 11.55 -16.03
CA HIS A 246 13.05 12.58 -16.44
C HIS A 246 13.09 13.85 -15.56
N GLY A 247 13.76 13.80 -14.41
CA GLY A 247 13.90 14.92 -13.47
C GLY A 247 15.12 15.81 -13.75
N GLY A 248 15.71 15.72 -14.94
CA GLY A 248 16.75 16.64 -15.39
C GLY A 248 16.16 17.96 -15.86
N ASP A 249 16.02 18.91 -14.93
CA ASP A 249 16.18 20.38 -15.11
C ASP A 249 16.62 21.01 -13.77
#